data_AF-A0A7C5FD15-F1
#
_entry.id   AF-A0A7C5FD15-F1
#
_cell.length_a   1.000
_cell.length_b   1.000
_cell.length_c   1.000
_cell.angle_alpha   90.00
_cell.angle_beta   90.00
_cell.angle_gamma   90.00
#
_symmetry.space_group_name_H-M   'P 1'
#
loop_
_entity.id
_entity.type
_entity.pdbx_description
1 polymer ?
#
loop_
_entity_poly.entity_id
_entity_poly.type
_entity_poly.pdbx_seq_one_letter_code
_entity_poly.pdbx_strand_id
1 'polypeptide(L)'
;MNKMRIYLPKCEKYERLELSEIERAKLAMQIAEKGEQGLDDFIREEKEKKDSSVAKRIEELKQKIAEEEKKIEEEFAREMEREKELREKRLSELQESERELDSNLYSLEGVRDERIRDAVLNVPLLKVIDAGEPVKEGKLGKIWRKIKNFFVMIFAAIVRFIRWFLEKLGLVKKKKKDTKREKGVSIAIRLPFSSDELSKLVSRFGNAIFTNPYLEKDVEKRIIEEENISSARLKLRKYWDEEWYKRAASRILENEMERALEKEKKRLKSEQTEMRKKKREILNEKEDMSKDVGEVYRKKYEDMRKKVEDALKNEAIEALKKELADGLEDAGYIDRKGGKISITSKLVSRFADLLYMDVVKDISSNRESEVGIDNPLGVYVKERPRIAEDVSKIDIVGTYVSARLNHPWDKHIYDEDMIIARELRGTTTHVILLFDRSGSMDENDRLDAAKRACLALYKAIMHQNPKNIVDIVAFDTRAEKMSIKEVWECESRGFTNIAEALASARLLFSRTKVDKKLLYLITDGLPEAYTEEGKQKIGDVEKSTEYAIEEARKISGLGKKIGEIVSTIIMLEPKEERYLEHCLKIARELGGTMLVTSPKELSRNIFRDYYSVKPHT
;
A
#
# COMPACT_ATOMS: atom_id res chain seq x y z
N MET A 1 -3.32 -5.70 -21.14
CA MET A 1 -3.68 -5.47 -19.72
C MET A 1 -2.83 -4.32 -19.20
N ASN A 2 -3.34 -3.09 -19.31
CA ASN A 2 -2.69 -1.94 -18.68
C ASN A 2 -3.01 -2.05 -17.18
N LYS A 3 -2.00 -2.20 -16.31
CA LYS A 3 -2.23 -2.20 -14.86
C LYS A 3 -2.65 -0.79 -14.49
N MET A 4 -3.94 -0.61 -14.19
CA MET A 4 -4.47 0.63 -13.66
C MET A 4 -3.75 0.93 -12.34
N ARG A 5 -2.80 1.87 -12.38
CA ARG A 5 -2.13 2.37 -11.18
C ARG A 5 -3.10 3.31 -10.51
N ILE A 6 -3.69 2.85 -9.41
CA ILE A 6 -4.46 3.71 -8.52
C ILE A 6 -3.45 4.68 -7.89
N TYR A 7 -3.51 5.95 -8.29
CA TYR A 7 -2.75 7.01 -7.66
C TYR A 7 -3.59 7.54 -6.50
N LEU A 8 -3.24 7.16 -5.27
CA LEU A 8 -3.81 7.78 -4.09
C LEU A 8 -3.38 9.26 -4.05
N PRO A 9 -4.29 10.19 -3.71
CA PRO A 9 -3.98 11.61 -3.67
C PRO A 9 -2.86 11.88 -2.67
N LYS A 10 -1.82 12.58 -3.14
CA LYS A 10 -0.81 13.11 -2.24
C LYS A 10 -1.40 14.23 -1.39
N CYS A 11 -1.57 13.93 -0.11
CA CYS A 11 -2.04 14.77 0.98
C CYS A 11 -1.11 15.97 1.31
N GLU A 12 -0.56 16.67 0.31
CA GLU A 12 0.54 17.63 0.48
C GLU A 12 0.08 19.11 0.56
N LYS A 13 -1.22 19.42 0.46
CA LYS A 13 -1.73 20.81 0.50
C LYS A 13 -3.02 20.95 1.30
N TYR A 14 -2.93 20.95 2.62
CA TYR A 14 -4.07 21.22 3.49
C TYR A 14 -3.82 22.42 4.41
N GLU A 15 -4.88 23.21 4.68
CA GLU A 15 -4.90 24.20 5.76
C GLU A 15 -4.64 23.48 7.09
N ARG A 16 -3.74 24.03 7.92
CA ARG A 16 -3.28 23.36 9.15
C ARG A 16 -4.45 23.18 10.13
N LEU A 17 -4.56 21.98 10.71
CA LEU A 17 -5.48 21.65 11.78
C LEU A 17 -5.26 22.58 12.98
N GLU A 18 -6.29 23.35 13.33
CA GLU A 18 -6.31 24.13 14.56
C GLU A 18 -6.98 23.33 15.67
N LEU A 19 -6.18 22.87 16.62
CA LEU A 19 -6.68 22.27 17.86
C LEU A 19 -7.17 23.35 18.82
N SER A 20 -8.25 23.06 19.56
CA SER A 20 -8.70 23.87 20.70
C SER A 20 -7.66 23.87 21.83
N GLU A 21 -7.75 24.81 22.77
CA GLU A 21 -6.80 24.90 23.90
C GLU A 21 -6.80 23.61 24.75
N ILE A 22 -7.97 23.00 24.94
CA ILE A 22 -8.13 21.75 25.69
C ILE A 22 -7.47 20.59 24.93
N GLU A 23 -7.68 20.50 23.61
CA GLU A 23 -7.06 19.47 22.76
C GLU A 23 -5.53 19.63 22.72
N ARG A 24 -5.02 20.87 22.63
CA ARG A 24 -3.57 21.15 22.68
C ARG A 24 -2.95 20.72 24.00
N ALA A 25 -3.59 21.05 25.11
CA ALA A 25 -3.14 20.65 26.44
C ALA A 25 -3.09 19.11 26.56
N LYS A 26 -4.17 18.45 26.14
CA LYS A 26 -4.27 16.99 26.17
C LYS A 26 -3.21 16.31 25.29
N LEU A 27 -3.02 16.79 24.07
CA LEU A 27 -1.99 16.30 23.15
C LEU A 27 -0.58 16.45 23.75
N ALA A 28 -0.27 17.62 24.28
CA ALA A 28 1.03 17.88 24.92
C ALA A 28 1.26 16.95 26.12
N MET A 29 0.22 16.68 26.91
CA MET A 29 0.28 15.77 28.06
C MET A 29 0.53 14.32 27.63
N GLN A 30 -0.26 13.80 26.69
CA GLN A 30 -0.14 12.42 26.22
C GLN A 30 1.21 12.16 25.53
N ILE A 31 1.72 13.11 24.75
CA ILE A 31 3.04 12.98 24.12
C ILE A 31 4.16 13.06 25.14
N ALA A 32 4.09 13.97 26.13
CA ALA A 32 5.08 14.03 27.18
C ALA A 32 5.13 12.74 28.03
N GLU A 33 4.00 12.04 28.19
CA GLU A 33 3.94 10.80 28.98
C GLU A 33 4.33 9.55 28.18
N LYS A 34 3.84 9.42 26.94
CA LYS A 34 3.94 8.17 26.17
C LYS A 34 4.75 8.30 24.88
N GLY A 35 5.33 9.46 24.62
CA GLY A 35 6.07 9.74 23.39
C GLY A 35 5.19 9.56 22.14
N GLU A 36 5.65 8.76 21.19
CA GLU A 36 4.93 8.49 19.93
C GLU A 36 3.57 7.81 20.14
N GLN A 37 3.46 6.90 21.11
CA GLN A 37 2.19 6.25 21.43
C GLN A 37 1.14 7.24 21.95
N GLY A 38 1.58 8.34 22.56
CA GLY A 38 0.69 9.40 23.04
C GLY A 38 -0.06 10.09 21.91
N LEU A 39 0.55 10.20 20.73
CA LEU A 39 -0.09 10.76 19.55
C LEU A 39 -1.19 9.83 19.01
N ASP A 40 -0.93 8.53 18.98
CA ASP A 40 -1.90 7.52 18.54
C ASP A 40 -3.10 7.44 19.50
N ASP A 41 -2.83 7.46 20.81
CA ASP A 41 -3.86 7.50 21.85
C ASP A 41 -4.72 8.76 21.75
N PHE A 42 -4.11 9.93 21.51
CA PHE A 42 -4.82 11.19 21.30
C PHE A 42 -5.80 11.11 20.15
N ILE A 43 -5.33 10.65 18.98
CA ILE A 43 -6.16 10.53 17.77
C ILE A 43 -7.31 9.54 18.03
N ARG A 44 -7.04 8.41 18.67
CA ARG A 44 -8.06 7.40 18.98
C ARG A 44 -9.17 7.98 19.86
N GLU A 45 -8.81 8.66 20.94
CA GLU A 45 -9.79 9.21 21.90
C GLU A 45 -10.58 10.40 21.33
N GLU A 46 -9.95 11.28 20.57
CA GLU A 46 -10.63 12.45 20.01
C GLU A 46 -11.50 12.09 18.80
N LYS A 47 -11.18 11.03 18.07
CA LYS A 47 -12.02 10.50 16.98
C LYS A 47 -13.42 10.07 17.44
N GLU A 48 -13.57 9.62 18.68
CA GLU A 48 -14.86 9.17 19.23
C GLU A 48 -15.77 10.34 19.65
N LYS A 49 -15.22 11.56 19.78
CA LYS A 49 -15.97 12.73 20.23
C LYS A 49 -16.54 13.52 19.05
N LYS A 50 -17.86 13.72 19.06
CA LYS A 50 -18.59 14.41 17.96
C LYS A 50 -18.14 15.85 17.71
N ASP A 51 -17.71 16.58 18.74
CA ASP A 51 -17.36 18.01 18.63
C ASP A 51 -15.87 18.29 18.47
N SER A 52 -15.02 17.24 18.48
CA SER A 52 -13.57 17.41 18.38
C SER A 52 -13.14 17.96 17.01
N SER A 53 -12.15 18.85 17.02
CA SER A 53 -11.48 19.35 15.83
C SER A 53 -10.86 18.21 15.02
N VAL A 54 -10.36 17.17 15.71
CA VAL A 54 -9.82 15.95 15.10
C VAL A 54 -10.90 15.15 14.37
N ALA A 55 -12.05 14.94 15.01
CA ALA A 55 -13.16 14.21 14.40
C ALA A 55 -13.71 14.93 13.16
N LYS A 56 -13.89 16.25 13.25
CA LYS A 56 -14.29 17.10 12.11
C LYS A 56 -13.28 17.00 10.98
N ARG A 57 -11.98 17.06 11.29
CA ARG A 57 -10.92 16.94 10.30
C ARG A 57 -10.88 15.57 9.63
N ILE A 58 -11.08 14.49 10.39
CA ILE A 58 -11.20 13.14 9.85
C ILE A 58 -12.39 13.07 8.89
N GLU A 59 -13.52 13.69 9.23
CA GLU A 59 -14.70 13.72 8.37
C GLU A 59 -14.49 14.56 7.11
N GLU A 60 -13.82 15.71 7.20
CA GLU A 60 -13.40 16.51 6.04
C GLU A 60 -12.50 15.70 5.10
N LEU A 61 -11.51 14.99 5.65
CA LEU A 61 -10.62 14.13 4.87
C LEU A 61 -11.43 13.03 4.18
N LYS A 62 -12.33 12.35 4.90
CA LYS A 62 -13.23 11.36 4.30
C LYS A 62 -14.14 11.93 3.22
N GLN A 63 -14.67 13.14 3.38
CA GLN A 63 -15.52 13.77 2.37
C GLN A 63 -14.73 14.07 1.09
N LYS A 64 -13.54 14.66 1.21
CA LYS A 64 -12.67 14.90 0.05
C LYS A 64 -12.24 13.61 -0.64
N ILE A 65 -11.96 12.59 0.16
CA ILE A 65 -11.68 11.24 -0.33
C ILE A 65 -12.90 10.67 -1.08
N ALA A 66 -14.11 10.83 -0.55
CA ALA A 66 -15.34 10.38 -1.21
C ALA A 66 -15.61 11.15 -2.50
N GLU A 67 -15.27 12.44 -2.57
CA GLU A 67 -15.29 13.21 -3.82
C GLU A 67 -14.33 12.66 -4.86
N GLU A 68 -13.14 12.21 -4.45
CA GLU A 68 -12.19 11.56 -5.35
C GLU A 68 -12.63 10.15 -5.74
N GLU A 69 -13.20 9.36 -4.83
CA GLU A 69 -13.81 8.06 -5.13
C GLU A 69 -14.89 8.24 -6.21
N LYS A 70 -15.72 9.28 -6.09
CA LYS A 70 -16.74 9.62 -7.09
C LYS A 70 -16.12 10.00 -8.45
N LYS A 71 -15.00 10.73 -8.48
CA LYS A 71 -14.30 11.04 -9.74
C LYS A 71 -13.77 9.76 -10.40
N ILE A 72 -13.22 8.84 -9.61
CA ILE A 72 -12.73 7.55 -10.09
C ILE A 72 -13.91 6.70 -10.61
N GLU A 73 -15.05 6.71 -9.92
CA GLU A 73 -16.29 6.07 -10.36
C GLU A 73 -16.77 6.62 -11.70
N GLU A 74 -16.78 7.93 -11.87
CA GLU A 74 -17.16 8.60 -13.13
C GLU A 74 -16.17 8.30 -14.28
N GLU A 75 -14.88 8.19 -13.99
CA GLU A 75 -13.88 7.74 -14.99
C GLU A 75 -14.10 6.27 -15.38
N PHE A 76 -14.33 5.40 -14.40
CA PHE A 76 -14.59 3.98 -14.65
C PHE A 76 -15.89 3.77 -15.45
N ALA A 77 -16.95 4.53 -15.14
CA ALA A 77 -18.19 4.51 -15.91
C ALA A 77 -17.97 4.92 -17.37
N ARG A 78 -17.15 5.96 -17.61
CA ARG A 78 -16.78 6.40 -18.97
C ARG A 78 -15.94 5.36 -19.72
N GLU A 79 -14.98 4.71 -19.06
CA GLU A 79 -14.22 3.62 -19.66
C GLU A 79 -15.10 2.42 -20.00
N MET A 80 -16.04 2.09 -19.12
CA MET A 80 -17.04 1.04 -19.34
C MET A 80 -17.92 1.31 -20.55
N GLU A 81 -18.41 2.54 -20.70
CA GLU A 81 -19.24 2.94 -21.83
C GLU A 81 -18.45 2.88 -23.14
N ARG A 82 -17.21 3.40 -23.15
CA ARG A 82 -16.29 3.28 -24.31
C ARG A 82 -16.02 1.83 -24.70
N GLU A 83 -15.79 0.95 -23.71
CA GLU A 83 -15.58 -0.47 -24.00
C GLU A 83 -16.84 -1.13 -24.57
N LYS A 84 -18.04 -0.76 -24.10
CA LYS A 84 -19.30 -1.24 -24.67
C LYS A 84 -19.46 -0.78 -26.12
N GLU A 85 -19.27 0.50 -26.40
CA GLU A 85 -19.33 1.05 -27.75
C GLU A 85 -18.34 0.37 -28.70
N LEU A 86 -17.09 0.16 -28.25
CA LEU A 86 -16.07 -0.52 -29.04
C LEU A 86 -16.46 -1.98 -29.32
N ARG A 87 -17.06 -2.68 -28.34
CA ARG A 87 -17.55 -4.04 -28.53
C ARG A 87 -18.74 -4.10 -29.48
N GLU A 88 -19.68 -3.18 -29.38
CA GLU A 88 -20.84 -3.09 -30.29
C GLU A 88 -20.38 -2.81 -31.72
N LYS A 89 -19.44 -1.88 -31.91
CA LYS A 89 -18.83 -1.61 -33.22
C LYS A 89 -18.15 -2.86 -33.77
N ARG A 90 -17.32 -3.54 -32.97
CA ARG A 90 -16.65 -4.78 -33.37
C ARG A 90 -17.65 -5.89 -33.69
N LEU A 91 -18.75 -6.00 -32.95
CA LEU A 91 -19.82 -6.96 -33.22
C LEU A 91 -20.48 -6.67 -34.58
N SER A 92 -20.68 -5.40 -34.93
CA SER A 92 -21.22 -5.00 -36.24
C SER A 92 -20.27 -5.36 -37.40
N GLU A 93 -18.96 -5.12 -37.24
CA GLU A 93 -17.94 -5.52 -38.23
C GLU A 93 -17.89 -7.04 -38.43
N LEU A 94 -18.01 -7.81 -37.35
CA LEU A 94 -18.06 -9.27 -37.40
C LEU A 94 -19.35 -9.79 -38.06
N GLN A 95 -20.49 -9.12 -37.86
CA GLN A 95 -21.75 -9.43 -38.55
C GLN A 95 -21.65 -9.19 -40.05
N GLU A 96 -21.02 -8.10 -40.47
CA GLU A 96 -20.79 -7.80 -41.89
C GLU A 96 -19.85 -8.82 -42.53
N SER A 97 -18.73 -9.12 -41.86
CA SER A 97 -17.77 -10.14 -42.29
C SER A 97 -18.40 -11.54 -42.43
N GLU A 98 -19.32 -11.91 -41.53
CA GLU A 98 -20.08 -13.16 -41.63
C GLU A 98 -20.98 -13.17 -42.88
N ARG A 99 -21.69 -12.08 -43.16
CA ARG A 99 -22.55 -11.96 -44.35
C ARG A 99 -21.75 -12.07 -45.65
N GLU A 100 -20.58 -11.45 -45.71
CA GLU A 100 -19.67 -11.57 -46.85
C GLU A 100 -19.18 -13.00 -47.04
N LEU A 101 -18.77 -13.68 -45.96
CA LEU A 101 -18.35 -15.08 -46.02
C LEU A 101 -19.48 -16.00 -46.46
N ASP A 102 -20.72 -15.75 -46.02
CA ASP A 102 -21.89 -16.51 -46.46
C ASP A 102 -22.17 -16.29 -47.95
N SER A 103 -22.16 -15.05 -48.42
CA SER A 103 -22.27 -14.72 -49.85
C SER A 103 -21.19 -15.43 -50.69
N ASN A 104 -19.94 -15.42 -50.20
CA ASN A 104 -18.83 -16.10 -50.85
C ASN A 104 -18.96 -17.64 -50.82
N LEU A 105 -19.55 -18.21 -49.77
CA LEU A 105 -19.84 -19.64 -49.70
C LEU A 105 -20.93 -20.03 -50.70
N TYR A 106 -21.98 -19.22 -50.81
CA TYR A 106 -23.07 -19.40 -51.78
C TYR A 106 -22.58 -19.29 -53.23
N SER A 107 -21.73 -18.31 -53.54
CA SER A 107 -21.17 -18.15 -54.89
C SER A 107 -20.24 -19.31 -55.27
N LEU A 108 -19.42 -19.81 -54.34
CA LEU A 108 -18.58 -21.00 -54.55
C LEU A 108 -19.41 -22.26 -54.78
N GLU A 109 -20.58 -22.40 -54.15
CA GLU A 109 -21.49 -23.52 -54.39
C GLU A 109 -22.20 -23.41 -55.75
N GLY A 110 -22.57 -22.20 -56.19
CA GLY A 110 -23.19 -21.95 -57.49
C GLY A 110 -22.26 -22.18 -58.69
N VAL A 111 -20.98 -21.79 -58.56
CA VAL A 111 -19.97 -21.89 -59.64
C VAL A 111 -19.26 -23.25 -59.64
N ARG A 112 -19.56 -24.12 -58.68
CA ARG A 112 -18.92 -25.43 -58.47
C ARG A 112 -18.95 -26.29 -59.74
N ASP A 113 -20.10 -26.38 -60.38
CA ASP A 113 -20.28 -27.27 -61.53
C ASP A 113 -19.66 -26.69 -62.82
N GLU A 114 -19.57 -25.36 -62.94
CA GLU A 114 -18.87 -24.66 -64.05
C GLU A 114 -17.35 -24.76 -63.94
N ARG A 115 -16.76 -24.50 -62.77
CA ARG A 115 -15.30 -24.67 -62.56
C ARG A 115 -14.85 -26.12 -62.76
N ILE A 116 -15.69 -27.06 -62.35
CA ILE A 116 -15.46 -28.48 -62.59
C ILE A 116 -15.50 -28.80 -64.10
N ARG A 117 -16.44 -28.22 -64.86
CA ARG A 117 -16.47 -28.36 -66.32
C ARG A 117 -15.21 -27.80 -66.98
N ASP A 118 -14.82 -26.57 -66.64
CA ASP A 118 -13.65 -25.91 -67.22
C ASP A 118 -12.33 -26.64 -66.92
N ALA A 119 -12.16 -27.18 -65.72
CA ALA A 119 -10.97 -27.95 -65.36
C ALA A 119 -10.85 -29.25 -66.17
N VAL A 120 -11.98 -29.88 -66.50
CA VAL A 120 -12.03 -31.12 -67.29
C VAL A 120 -11.83 -30.84 -68.78
N LEU A 121 -12.35 -29.73 -69.31
CA LEU A 121 -12.13 -29.34 -70.71
C LEU A 121 -10.71 -28.81 -70.99
N ASN A 122 -10.03 -28.29 -69.96
CA ASN A 122 -8.66 -27.78 -70.08
C ASN A 122 -7.55 -28.85 -69.99
N VAL A 123 -7.90 -30.15 -69.99
CA VAL A 123 -6.93 -31.26 -70.00
C VAL A 123 -6.03 -31.16 -71.24
N PRO A 124 -4.70 -31.29 -71.11
CA PRO A 124 -3.76 -31.08 -72.22
C PRO A 124 -4.05 -31.91 -73.48
N LEU A 125 -4.52 -33.15 -73.32
CA LEU A 125 -4.91 -34.05 -74.42
C LEU A 125 -6.13 -33.56 -75.22
N LEU A 126 -7.01 -32.74 -74.61
CA LEU A 126 -8.20 -32.16 -75.25
C LEU A 126 -7.93 -30.82 -75.91
N LYS A 127 -7.00 -30.01 -75.37
CA LYS A 127 -6.60 -28.72 -75.96
C LYS A 127 -6.09 -28.85 -77.39
N VAL A 128 -5.46 -29.99 -77.73
CA VAL A 128 -4.90 -30.26 -79.07
C VAL A 128 -6.00 -30.58 -80.11
N ILE A 129 -7.22 -30.90 -79.68
CA ILE A 129 -8.36 -31.20 -80.57
C ILE A 129 -9.05 -29.90 -81.05
N ASP A 130 -9.05 -28.84 -80.21
CA ASP A 130 -9.65 -27.55 -80.54
C ASP A 130 -8.63 -26.54 -81.11
N ALA A 131 -7.33 -26.71 -80.83
CA ALA A 131 -6.27 -25.95 -81.50
C ALA A 131 -6.00 -26.54 -82.91
N GLY A 132 -6.78 -26.10 -83.90
CA GLY A 132 -6.63 -26.45 -85.32
C GLY A 132 -5.34 -25.91 -85.96
N GLU A 133 -4.17 -26.30 -85.47
CA GLU A 133 -2.89 -25.97 -86.12
C GLU A 133 -2.36 -27.16 -86.94
N PRO A 134 -2.32 -27.07 -88.28
CA PRO A 134 -1.72 -28.10 -89.11
C PRO A 134 -0.20 -28.04 -88.98
N VAL A 135 0.39 -29.08 -88.39
CA VAL A 135 1.85 -29.18 -88.36
C VAL A 135 2.38 -29.53 -89.75
N LYS A 136 3.20 -28.65 -90.31
CA LYS A 136 3.93 -28.87 -91.56
C LYS A 136 4.93 -30.03 -91.37
N GLU A 137 4.56 -31.22 -91.83
CA GLU A 137 5.52 -32.33 -91.97
C GLU A 137 6.51 -32.04 -93.11
N GLY A 138 7.81 -31.99 -92.79
CA GLY A 138 8.88 -31.89 -93.77
C GLY A 138 8.94 -33.12 -94.70
N LYS A 139 9.18 -32.89 -96.00
CA LYS A 139 9.16 -33.90 -97.09
C LYS A 139 10.02 -35.15 -96.82
N LEU A 140 11.02 -35.08 -95.94
CA LEU A 140 11.89 -36.21 -95.56
C LEU A 140 11.19 -37.25 -94.66
N GLY A 141 10.18 -36.85 -93.87
CA GLY A 141 9.42 -37.76 -93.00
C GLY A 141 8.50 -38.72 -93.77
N LYS A 142 7.93 -38.28 -94.90
CA LYS A 142 7.05 -39.10 -95.77
C LYS A 142 7.81 -40.27 -96.42
N ILE A 143 9.08 -40.08 -96.74
CA ILE A 143 9.92 -41.11 -97.38
C ILE A 143 10.30 -42.18 -96.34
N TRP A 144 10.75 -41.76 -95.16
CA TRP A 144 11.06 -42.69 -94.07
C TRP A 144 9.83 -43.48 -93.58
N ARG A 145 8.64 -42.88 -93.56
CA ARG A 145 7.39 -43.58 -93.20
C ARG A 145 7.00 -44.62 -94.25
N LYS A 146 7.18 -44.35 -95.54
CA LYS A 146 6.98 -45.33 -96.62
C LYS A 146 8.02 -46.46 -96.57
N ILE A 147 9.29 -46.17 -96.31
CA ILE A 147 10.34 -47.19 -96.15
C ILE A 147 10.06 -48.06 -94.92
N LYS A 148 9.69 -47.46 -93.81
CA LYS A 148 9.36 -48.18 -92.57
C LYS A 148 8.11 -49.05 -92.72
N ASN A 149 7.09 -48.54 -93.42
CA ASN A 149 5.88 -49.31 -93.76
C ASN A 149 6.17 -50.43 -94.76
N PHE A 150 7.14 -50.25 -95.67
CA PHE A 150 7.61 -51.29 -96.59
C PHE A 150 8.33 -52.43 -95.85
N PHE A 151 9.20 -52.12 -94.88
CA PHE A 151 9.85 -53.14 -94.05
C PHE A 151 8.89 -53.85 -93.09
N VAL A 152 7.92 -53.15 -92.51
CA VAL A 152 6.87 -53.77 -91.68
C VAL A 152 5.97 -54.67 -92.52
N MET A 153 5.67 -54.30 -93.77
CA MET A 153 4.90 -55.13 -94.71
C MET A 153 5.69 -56.38 -95.14
N ILE A 154 6.99 -56.27 -95.41
CA ILE A 154 7.87 -57.42 -95.68
C ILE A 154 7.98 -58.33 -94.46
N PHE A 155 8.19 -57.77 -93.26
CA PHE A 155 8.27 -58.56 -92.03
C PHE A 155 6.92 -59.22 -91.69
N ALA A 156 5.79 -58.54 -91.92
CA ALA A 156 4.45 -59.11 -91.74
C ALA A 156 4.14 -60.20 -92.78
N ALA A 157 4.62 -60.08 -94.01
CA ALA A 157 4.52 -61.12 -95.04
C ALA A 157 5.40 -62.33 -94.70
N ILE A 158 6.62 -62.11 -94.21
CA ILE A 158 7.52 -63.16 -93.71
C ILE A 158 6.93 -63.86 -92.49
N VAL A 159 6.34 -63.13 -91.54
CA VAL A 159 5.69 -63.73 -90.36
C VAL A 159 4.38 -64.42 -90.72
N ARG A 160 3.60 -63.92 -91.71
CA ARG A 160 2.44 -64.64 -92.28
C ARG A 160 2.86 -65.92 -93.00
N PHE A 161 3.97 -65.88 -93.73
CA PHE A 161 4.55 -67.07 -94.38
C PHE A 161 5.08 -68.05 -93.34
N ILE A 162 5.82 -67.61 -92.33
CA ILE A 162 6.31 -68.45 -91.23
C ILE A 162 5.14 -69.05 -90.46
N ARG A 163 4.08 -68.28 -90.17
CA ARG A 163 2.90 -68.80 -89.48
C ARG A 163 2.11 -69.78 -90.35
N TRP A 164 1.90 -69.47 -91.63
CA TRP A 164 1.30 -70.40 -92.58
C TRP A 164 2.14 -71.67 -92.75
N PHE A 165 3.47 -71.55 -92.83
CA PHE A 165 4.44 -72.63 -92.97
C PHE A 165 4.51 -73.51 -91.72
N LEU A 166 4.49 -72.90 -90.52
CA LEU A 166 4.39 -73.60 -89.24
C LEU A 166 3.01 -74.23 -89.02
N GLU A 167 1.93 -73.62 -89.53
CA GLU A 167 0.57 -74.20 -89.56
C GLU A 167 0.47 -75.37 -90.57
N LYS A 168 1.22 -75.34 -91.69
CA LYS A 168 1.35 -76.43 -92.68
C LYS A 168 2.24 -77.59 -92.21
N LEU A 169 3.26 -77.31 -91.39
CA LEU A 169 4.16 -78.29 -90.77
C LEU A 169 3.60 -78.93 -89.48
N GLY A 170 2.37 -78.59 -89.08
CA GLY A 170 1.70 -79.20 -87.92
C GLY A 170 2.25 -78.78 -86.55
N LEU A 171 3.08 -77.73 -86.47
CA LEU A 171 3.73 -77.26 -85.24
C LEU A 171 2.93 -76.14 -84.52
N VAL A 172 1.78 -75.72 -85.04
CA VAL A 172 0.91 -74.68 -84.43
C VAL A 172 -0.51 -75.20 -84.27
N LYS A 173 -0.91 -75.49 -83.02
CA LYS A 173 -2.28 -75.87 -82.66
C LYS A 173 -3.21 -74.63 -82.63
N LYS A 174 -4.36 -74.71 -83.31
CA LYS A 174 -5.46 -73.73 -83.21
C LYS A 174 -5.97 -73.64 -81.77
N LYS A 175 -5.81 -72.50 -81.10
CA LYS A 175 -6.59 -72.17 -79.90
C LYS A 175 -8.01 -71.79 -80.32
N LYS A 176 -9.00 -72.53 -79.80
CA LYS A 176 -10.45 -72.24 -79.92
C LYS A 176 -10.76 -70.84 -79.39
N LYS A 177 -11.58 -70.11 -80.13
CA LYS A 177 -12.34 -68.95 -79.67
C LYS A 177 -13.32 -69.45 -78.59
N ASP A 178 -13.15 -68.98 -77.36
CA ASP A 178 -14.24 -68.97 -76.40
C ASP A 178 -14.71 -67.53 -76.18
N THR A 179 -15.95 -67.34 -76.55
CA THR A 179 -16.82 -66.19 -76.33
C THR A 179 -16.97 -65.90 -74.84
N LYS A 180 -16.60 -64.68 -74.42
CA LYS A 180 -17.21 -64.06 -73.24
C LYS A 180 -17.74 -62.68 -73.62
N ARG A 181 -19.07 -62.63 -73.59
CA ARG A 181 -20.02 -61.50 -73.54
C ARG A 181 -19.38 -60.12 -73.35
N GLU A 182 -19.74 -59.25 -74.29
CA GLU A 182 -19.77 -57.80 -74.14
C GLU A 182 -20.38 -57.42 -72.79
N LYS A 183 -19.56 -56.86 -71.92
CA LYS A 183 -20.04 -55.88 -70.94
C LYS A 183 -19.68 -54.54 -71.53
N GLY A 184 -20.70 -53.76 -71.91
CA GLY A 184 -20.53 -52.33 -72.15
C GLY A 184 -19.72 -51.76 -70.99
N VAL A 185 -18.68 -51.00 -71.32
CA VAL A 185 -17.92 -50.27 -70.31
C VAL A 185 -18.89 -49.24 -69.74
N SER A 186 -19.54 -49.60 -68.64
CA SER A 186 -20.30 -48.67 -67.82
C SER A 186 -19.27 -47.80 -67.11
N ILE A 187 -18.88 -46.74 -67.80
CA ILE A 187 -18.02 -45.67 -67.29
C ILE A 187 -18.87 -44.89 -66.28
N ALA A 188 -18.78 -45.26 -65.01
CA ALA A 188 -19.45 -44.56 -63.91
C ALA A 188 -18.64 -43.33 -63.50
N ILE A 189 -18.45 -42.39 -64.43
CA ILE A 189 -17.88 -41.08 -64.10
C ILE A 189 -19.04 -40.09 -64.03
N ARG A 190 -19.37 -39.64 -62.81
CA ARG A 190 -20.30 -38.51 -62.60
C ARG A 190 -19.54 -37.21 -62.90
N LEU A 191 -19.34 -36.94 -64.19
CA LEU A 191 -18.96 -35.62 -64.67
C LEU A 191 -20.23 -34.78 -64.87
N PRO A 192 -20.15 -33.44 -64.80
CA PRO A 192 -21.28 -32.56 -65.15
C PRO A 192 -21.52 -32.49 -66.67
N PHE A 193 -21.31 -33.57 -67.42
CA PHE A 193 -21.58 -33.66 -68.85
C PHE A 193 -22.72 -34.66 -69.09
N SER A 194 -23.54 -34.41 -70.11
CA SER A 194 -24.51 -35.43 -70.53
C SER A 194 -23.78 -36.66 -71.08
N SER A 195 -24.37 -37.86 -70.95
CA SER A 195 -23.79 -39.09 -71.50
C SER A 195 -23.52 -39.00 -73.01
N ASP A 196 -24.27 -38.16 -73.71
CA ASP A 196 -24.14 -37.93 -75.15
C ASP A 196 -22.94 -37.03 -75.51
N GLU A 197 -22.66 -35.98 -74.73
CA GLU A 197 -21.49 -35.10 -74.92
C GLU A 197 -20.16 -35.82 -74.72
N LEU A 198 -20.07 -36.67 -73.69
CA LEU A 198 -18.87 -37.46 -73.43
C LEU A 198 -18.60 -38.45 -74.56
N SER A 199 -19.63 -39.08 -75.11
CA SER A 199 -19.49 -40.02 -76.24
C SER A 199 -18.99 -39.32 -77.52
N LYS A 200 -19.47 -38.10 -77.78
CA LYS A 200 -19.05 -37.25 -78.91
C LYS A 200 -17.60 -36.78 -78.75
N LEU A 201 -17.18 -36.48 -77.53
CA LEU A 201 -15.84 -36.01 -77.22
C LEU A 201 -14.80 -37.15 -77.29
N VAL A 202 -15.14 -38.32 -76.75
CA VAL A 202 -14.31 -39.55 -76.84
C VAL A 202 -14.20 -40.04 -78.29
N SER A 203 -15.27 -39.96 -79.08
CA SER A 203 -15.22 -40.31 -80.51
C SER A 203 -14.41 -39.30 -81.35
N ARG A 204 -14.53 -37.99 -81.10
CA ARG A 204 -13.67 -36.96 -81.72
C ARG A 204 -12.19 -37.21 -81.39
N PHE A 205 -11.86 -37.51 -80.13
CA PHE A 205 -10.51 -37.84 -79.71
C PHE A 205 -10.00 -39.13 -80.39
N GLY A 206 -10.80 -40.20 -80.39
CA GLY A 206 -10.47 -41.48 -81.02
C GLY A 206 -10.14 -41.36 -82.51
N ASN A 207 -10.76 -40.41 -83.22
CA ASN A 207 -10.43 -40.10 -84.61
C ASN A 207 -9.18 -39.19 -84.73
N ALA A 208 -9.10 -38.14 -83.90
CA ALA A 208 -8.02 -37.15 -83.93
C ALA A 208 -6.64 -37.75 -83.61
N ILE A 209 -6.56 -38.78 -82.77
CA ILE A 209 -5.30 -39.46 -82.43
C ILE A 209 -4.59 -40.04 -83.65
N PHE A 210 -5.33 -40.48 -84.67
CA PHE A 210 -4.72 -41.00 -85.91
C PHE A 210 -4.43 -39.91 -86.94
N THR A 211 -4.98 -38.70 -86.75
CA THR A 211 -4.84 -37.57 -87.69
C THR A 211 -3.74 -36.60 -87.25
N ASN A 212 -3.49 -36.46 -85.94
CA ASN A 212 -2.50 -35.53 -85.39
C ASN A 212 -1.27 -36.27 -84.82
N PRO A 213 -0.09 -36.19 -85.48
CA PRO A 213 1.13 -36.90 -85.05
C PRO A 213 1.65 -36.51 -83.66
N TYR A 214 1.34 -35.30 -83.18
CA TYR A 214 1.79 -34.82 -81.86
C TYR A 214 0.93 -35.41 -80.75
N LEU A 215 -0.39 -35.45 -80.97
CA LEU A 215 -1.34 -36.10 -80.07
C LEU A 215 -1.06 -37.61 -79.99
N GLU A 216 -0.82 -38.23 -81.15
CA GLU A 216 -0.44 -39.64 -81.25
C GLU A 216 0.81 -39.95 -80.43
N LYS A 217 1.85 -39.12 -80.54
CA LYS A 217 3.11 -39.30 -79.82
C LYS A 217 2.97 -39.10 -78.30
N ASP A 218 2.19 -38.13 -77.85
CA ASP A 218 1.95 -37.88 -76.42
C ASP A 218 1.13 -39.01 -75.79
N VAL A 219 0.08 -39.49 -76.48
CA VAL A 219 -0.71 -40.66 -76.06
C VAL A 219 0.14 -41.93 -76.07
N GLU A 220 0.94 -42.21 -77.11
CA GLU A 220 1.82 -43.38 -77.15
C GLU A 220 2.83 -43.40 -76.01
N LYS A 221 3.41 -42.24 -75.66
CA LYS A 221 4.32 -42.11 -74.53
C LYS A 221 3.63 -42.48 -73.21
N ARG A 222 2.41 -42.01 -73.00
CA ARG A 222 1.63 -42.28 -71.78
C ARG A 222 1.14 -43.74 -71.72
N ILE A 223 0.78 -44.36 -72.85
CA ILE A 223 0.48 -45.82 -72.91
C ILE A 223 1.71 -46.65 -72.52
N ILE A 224 2.90 -46.27 -73.00
CA ILE A 224 4.15 -46.96 -72.67
C ILE A 224 4.41 -46.91 -71.16
N GLU A 225 4.22 -45.75 -70.55
CA GLU A 225 4.44 -45.53 -69.11
C GLU A 225 3.39 -46.25 -68.24
N GLU A 226 2.11 -46.24 -68.62
CA GLU A 226 1.03 -46.80 -67.80
C GLU A 226 0.85 -48.32 -67.94
N GLU A 227 1.03 -48.87 -69.15
CA GLU A 227 0.92 -50.33 -69.40
C GLU A 227 2.29 -51.05 -69.30
N ASN A 228 3.38 -50.30 -69.09
CA ASN A 228 4.75 -50.81 -68.99
C ASN A 228 5.18 -51.66 -70.20
N ILE A 229 4.93 -51.14 -71.41
CA ILE A 229 5.16 -51.84 -72.68
C ILE A 229 6.26 -51.11 -73.48
N SER A 230 7.22 -51.84 -74.07
CA SER A 230 8.24 -51.22 -74.92
C SER A 230 7.65 -50.56 -76.19
N SER A 231 8.26 -49.49 -76.68
CA SER A 231 7.73 -48.72 -77.83
C SER A 231 7.57 -49.57 -79.11
N ALA A 232 8.42 -50.59 -79.29
CA ALA A 232 8.33 -51.53 -80.40
C ALA A 232 7.09 -52.43 -80.28
N ARG A 233 6.77 -52.90 -79.07
CA ARG A 233 5.64 -53.78 -78.77
C ARG A 233 4.30 -53.04 -78.85
N LEU A 234 4.28 -51.75 -78.49
CA LEU A 234 3.11 -50.87 -78.68
C LEU A 234 2.76 -50.72 -80.18
N LYS A 235 3.75 -50.42 -81.02
CA LYS A 235 3.55 -50.21 -82.48
C LYS A 235 3.08 -51.48 -83.19
N LEU A 236 3.61 -52.63 -82.77
CA LEU A 236 3.11 -53.93 -83.21
C LEU A 236 1.65 -54.11 -82.78
N ARG A 237 1.33 -53.95 -81.50
CA ARG A 237 -0.04 -54.18 -81.00
C ARG A 237 -1.07 -53.25 -81.66
N LYS A 238 -0.71 -51.99 -81.89
CA LYS A 238 -1.52 -51.00 -82.62
C LYS A 238 -1.84 -51.41 -84.05
N TYR A 239 -0.87 -51.99 -84.77
CA TYR A 239 -1.08 -52.45 -86.16
C TYR A 239 -2.00 -53.69 -86.26
N TRP A 240 -2.00 -54.53 -85.22
CA TRP A 240 -2.79 -55.77 -85.19
C TRP A 240 -4.18 -55.60 -84.57
N ASP A 241 -4.37 -54.62 -83.68
CA ASP A 241 -5.62 -54.38 -82.96
C ASP A 241 -5.82 -52.86 -82.76
N GLU A 242 -6.37 -52.23 -83.80
CA GLU A 242 -6.66 -50.79 -83.82
C GLU A 242 -7.72 -50.41 -82.76
N GLU A 243 -8.69 -51.30 -82.52
CA GLU A 243 -9.71 -51.11 -81.48
C GLU A 243 -9.14 -51.19 -80.07
N TRP A 244 -8.13 -52.02 -79.84
CA TRP A 244 -7.41 -52.02 -78.57
C TRP A 244 -6.70 -50.68 -78.34
N TYR A 245 -6.04 -50.13 -79.36
CA TYR A 245 -5.34 -48.84 -79.22
C TYR A 245 -6.32 -47.69 -78.97
N LYS A 246 -7.47 -47.66 -79.66
CA LYS A 246 -8.56 -46.71 -79.38
C LYS A 246 -9.03 -46.82 -77.93
N ARG A 247 -9.27 -48.03 -77.43
CA ARG A 247 -9.68 -48.25 -76.03
C ARG A 247 -8.61 -47.87 -75.01
N ALA A 248 -7.34 -48.16 -75.29
CA ALA A 248 -6.23 -47.79 -74.43
C ALA A 248 -6.03 -46.27 -74.36
N ALA A 249 -6.15 -45.59 -75.51
CA ALA A 249 -6.08 -44.14 -75.58
C ALA A 249 -7.27 -43.45 -74.90
N SER A 250 -8.50 -43.95 -75.10
CA SER A 250 -9.68 -43.46 -74.38
C SER A 250 -9.54 -43.62 -72.87
N ARG A 251 -8.96 -44.73 -72.40
CA ARG A 251 -8.70 -44.96 -70.97
C ARG A 251 -7.71 -43.95 -70.37
N ILE A 252 -6.67 -43.57 -71.12
CA ILE A 252 -5.71 -42.54 -70.67
C ILE A 252 -6.38 -41.17 -70.57
N LEU A 253 -7.20 -40.83 -71.56
CA LEU A 253 -7.97 -39.59 -71.52
C LEU A 253 -8.92 -39.57 -70.33
N GLU A 254 -9.64 -40.66 -70.07
CA GLU A 254 -10.50 -40.83 -68.89
C GLU A 254 -9.71 -40.66 -67.60
N ASN A 255 -8.55 -41.33 -67.46
CA ASN A 255 -7.70 -41.23 -66.27
C ASN A 255 -7.18 -39.80 -66.05
N GLU A 256 -6.88 -39.04 -67.11
CA GLU A 256 -6.47 -37.64 -67.00
C GLU A 256 -7.60 -36.70 -66.64
N MET A 257 -8.77 -36.89 -67.24
CA MET A 257 -9.98 -36.16 -66.88
C MET A 257 -10.37 -36.43 -65.42
N GLU A 258 -10.23 -37.66 -64.94
CA GLU A 258 -10.43 -38.02 -63.52
C GLU A 258 -9.40 -37.36 -62.60
N ARG A 259 -8.11 -37.35 -62.96
CA ARG A 259 -7.07 -36.68 -62.17
C ARG A 259 -7.30 -35.17 -62.10
N ALA A 260 -7.70 -34.54 -63.20
CA ALA A 260 -8.04 -33.11 -63.23
C ALA A 260 -9.28 -32.81 -62.37
N LEU A 261 -10.32 -33.65 -62.49
CA LEU A 261 -11.53 -33.58 -61.68
C LEU A 261 -11.23 -33.70 -60.18
N GLU A 262 -10.41 -34.68 -59.79
CA GLU A 262 -10.08 -34.95 -58.40
C GLU A 262 -9.22 -33.82 -57.81
N LYS A 263 -8.29 -33.26 -58.59
CA LYS A 263 -7.47 -32.12 -58.19
C LYS A 263 -8.31 -30.87 -57.92
N GLU A 264 -9.28 -30.57 -58.79
CA GLU A 264 -10.14 -29.40 -58.62
C GLU A 264 -11.17 -29.60 -57.50
N LYS A 265 -11.74 -30.81 -57.36
CA LYS A 265 -12.57 -31.17 -56.20
C LYS A 265 -11.82 -31.05 -54.88
N LYS A 266 -10.54 -31.42 -54.83
CA LYS A 266 -9.69 -31.24 -53.64
C LYS A 266 -9.47 -29.76 -53.33
N ARG A 267 -9.23 -28.92 -54.34
CA ARG A 267 -9.08 -27.45 -54.19
C ARG A 267 -10.35 -26.77 -53.68
N LEU A 268 -11.49 -27.07 -54.30
CA LEU A 268 -12.78 -26.53 -53.86
C LEU A 268 -13.13 -26.99 -52.44
N LYS A 269 -12.83 -28.25 -52.09
CA LYS A 269 -12.99 -28.73 -50.71
C LYS A 269 -12.06 -28.00 -49.73
N SER A 270 -10.79 -27.75 -50.08
CA SER A 270 -9.88 -27.00 -49.21
C SER A 270 -10.33 -25.55 -49.02
N GLU A 271 -10.74 -24.86 -50.10
CA GLU A 271 -11.28 -23.50 -50.04
C GLU A 271 -12.54 -23.45 -49.16
N GLN A 272 -13.47 -24.40 -49.33
CA GLN A 272 -14.66 -24.51 -48.48
C GLN A 272 -14.32 -24.78 -47.01
N THR A 273 -13.35 -25.64 -46.73
CA THR A 273 -12.94 -25.92 -45.34
C THR A 273 -12.29 -24.71 -44.69
N GLU A 274 -11.50 -23.93 -45.42
CA GLU A 274 -10.86 -22.72 -44.92
C GLU A 274 -11.90 -21.64 -44.61
N MET A 275 -12.86 -21.42 -45.53
CA MET A 275 -13.95 -20.47 -45.34
C MET A 275 -14.86 -20.85 -44.16
N ARG A 276 -15.16 -22.15 -43.99
CA ARG A 276 -15.92 -22.66 -42.83
C ARG A 276 -15.14 -22.53 -41.53
N LYS A 277 -13.81 -22.68 -41.55
CA LYS A 277 -12.95 -22.45 -40.39
C LYS A 277 -12.99 -20.98 -39.97
N LYS A 278 -12.80 -20.06 -40.93
CA LYS A 278 -12.92 -18.60 -40.72
C LYS A 278 -14.30 -18.22 -40.16
N LYS A 279 -15.38 -18.81 -40.69
CA LYS A 279 -16.74 -18.60 -40.16
C LYS A 279 -16.87 -19.05 -38.71
N ARG A 280 -16.31 -20.21 -38.34
CA ARG A 280 -16.33 -20.70 -36.95
C ARG A 280 -15.53 -19.80 -36.01
N GLU A 281 -14.39 -19.28 -36.45
CA GLU A 281 -13.59 -18.32 -35.69
C GLU A 281 -14.38 -17.04 -35.42
N ILE A 282 -15.05 -16.48 -36.43
CA ILE A 282 -15.93 -15.31 -36.29
C ILE A 282 -17.10 -15.61 -35.34
N LEU A 283 -17.73 -16.79 -35.45
CA LEU A 283 -18.85 -17.15 -34.57
C LEU A 283 -18.42 -17.24 -33.10
N ASN A 284 -17.27 -17.84 -32.82
CA ASN A 284 -16.70 -17.89 -31.47
C ASN A 284 -16.37 -16.47 -30.96
N GLU A 285 -15.79 -15.61 -31.80
CA GLU A 285 -15.49 -14.21 -31.43
C GLU A 285 -16.79 -13.44 -31.14
N LYS A 286 -17.87 -13.66 -31.91
CA LYS A 286 -19.19 -13.05 -31.64
C LYS A 286 -19.79 -13.56 -30.32
N GLU A 287 -19.66 -14.84 -30.00
CA GLU A 287 -20.13 -15.41 -28.73
C GLU A 287 -19.37 -14.82 -27.54
N ASP A 288 -18.05 -14.70 -27.65
CA ASP A 288 -17.23 -14.06 -26.61
C ASP A 288 -17.56 -12.58 -26.42
N MET A 289 -17.89 -11.87 -27.50
CA MET A 289 -18.26 -10.46 -27.47
C MET A 289 -19.70 -10.23 -27.01
N SER A 290 -20.57 -11.25 -27.09
CA SER A 290 -21.95 -11.22 -26.59
C SER A 290 -22.07 -11.56 -25.10
N LYS A 291 -21.00 -12.04 -24.46
CA LYS A 291 -20.99 -12.31 -23.02
C LYS A 291 -21.19 -11.01 -22.24
N ASP A 292 -21.95 -11.10 -21.17
CA ASP A 292 -22.40 -9.93 -20.41
C ASP A 292 -21.25 -9.30 -19.62
N VAL A 293 -20.62 -8.29 -20.23
CA VAL A 293 -19.49 -7.53 -19.67
C VAL A 293 -19.86 -6.85 -18.37
N GLY A 294 -21.14 -6.51 -18.20
CA GLY A 294 -21.66 -5.75 -17.06
C GLY A 294 -21.34 -6.41 -15.72
N GLU A 295 -21.46 -7.74 -15.62
CA GLU A 295 -21.28 -8.46 -14.35
C GLU A 295 -19.81 -8.58 -13.94
N VAL A 296 -18.91 -8.88 -14.90
CA VAL A 296 -17.47 -9.01 -14.66
C VAL A 296 -16.84 -7.69 -14.22
N TYR A 297 -17.25 -6.58 -14.83
CA TYR A 297 -16.73 -5.27 -14.48
C TYR A 297 -17.36 -4.71 -13.19
N ARG A 298 -18.64 -5.00 -12.91
CA ARG A 298 -19.28 -4.64 -11.64
C ARG A 298 -18.57 -5.30 -10.45
N LYS A 299 -18.22 -6.59 -10.56
CA LYS A 299 -17.48 -7.30 -9.52
C LYS A 299 -16.06 -6.74 -9.32
N LYS A 300 -15.34 -6.44 -10.42
CA LYS A 300 -14.02 -5.78 -10.33
C LYS A 300 -14.10 -4.40 -9.67
N TYR A 301 -15.18 -3.66 -9.94
CA TYR A 301 -15.42 -2.35 -9.36
C TYR A 301 -15.68 -2.44 -7.85
N GLU A 302 -16.54 -3.35 -7.40
CA GLU A 302 -16.81 -3.58 -5.97
C GLU A 302 -15.54 -3.99 -5.19
N ASP A 303 -14.74 -4.90 -5.76
CA ASP A 303 -13.47 -5.32 -5.15
C ASP A 303 -12.44 -4.18 -5.06
N MET A 304 -12.41 -3.31 -6.08
CA MET A 304 -11.53 -2.15 -6.11
C MET A 304 -12.00 -1.08 -5.12
N ARG A 305 -13.30 -0.80 -5.07
CA ARG A 305 -13.92 0.12 -4.13
C ARG A 305 -13.61 -0.26 -2.69
N LYS A 306 -13.76 -1.54 -2.33
CA LYS A 306 -13.44 -2.03 -0.99
C LYS A 306 -11.96 -1.86 -0.62
N LYS A 307 -11.06 -2.15 -1.56
CA LYS A 307 -9.60 -1.95 -1.36
C LYS A 307 -9.24 -0.48 -1.19
N VAL A 308 -9.91 0.39 -1.94
CA VAL A 308 -9.76 1.84 -1.83
C VAL A 308 -10.27 2.28 -0.46
N GLU A 309 -11.48 1.90 -0.05
CA GLU A 309 -12.04 2.25 1.27
C GLU A 309 -11.13 1.82 2.45
N ASP A 310 -10.56 0.61 2.39
CA ASP A 310 -9.66 0.10 3.43
C ASP A 310 -8.31 0.85 3.45
N ALA A 311 -7.75 1.20 2.28
CA ALA A 311 -6.53 2.00 2.20
C ALA A 311 -6.76 3.43 2.73
N LEU A 312 -7.92 4.01 2.41
CA LEU A 312 -8.27 5.39 2.75
C LEU A 312 -8.50 5.63 4.24
N LYS A 313 -9.11 4.67 4.95
CA LYS A 313 -9.30 4.76 6.41
C LYS A 313 -7.98 4.87 7.16
N ASN A 314 -6.96 4.17 6.66
CA ASN A 314 -5.62 4.20 7.26
C ASN A 314 -4.84 5.44 6.80
N GLU A 315 -4.93 5.80 5.52
CA GLU A 315 -4.22 6.96 4.97
C GLU A 315 -4.67 8.29 5.60
N ALA A 316 -5.96 8.47 5.88
CA ALA A 316 -6.44 9.67 6.55
C ALA A 316 -5.88 9.83 7.98
N ILE A 317 -5.77 8.73 8.72
CA ILE A 317 -5.20 8.72 10.08
C ILE A 317 -3.70 8.98 10.02
N GLU A 318 -2.99 8.35 9.08
CA GLU A 318 -1.55 8.57 8.87
C GLU A 318 -1.25 10.01 8.42
N ALA A 319 -2.07 10.59 7.53
CA ALA A 319 -1.95 11.98 7.11
C ALA A 319 -2.15 12.93 8.29
N LEU A 320 -3.17 12.69 9.13
CA LEU A 320 -3.40 13.45 10.35
C LEU A 320 -2.26 13.30 11.36
N LYS A 321 -1.75 12.09 11.56
CA LYS A 321 -0.62 11.80 12.44
C LYS A 321 0.61 12.60 12.00
N LYS A 322 0.88 12.62 10.70
CA LYS A 322 1.96 13.41 10.12
C LYS A 322 1.75 14.92 10.32
N GLU A 323 0.55 15.43 10.04
CA GLU A 323 0.19 16.83 10.23
C GLU A 323 0.38 17.29 11.68
N LEU A 324 -0.07 16.49 12.65
CA LEU A 324 0.12 16.77 14.08
C LEU A 324 1.59 16.70 14.49
N ALA A 325 2.34 15.70 14.02
CA ALA A 325 3.77 15.59 14.30
C ALA A 325 4.55 16.79 13.75
N ASP A 326 4.26 17.21 12.52
CA ASP A 326 4.88 18.39 11.91
C ASP A 326 4.50 19.67 12.68
N GLY A 327 3.26 19.79 13.17
CA GLY A 327 2.83 20.90 14.02
C GLY A 327 3.56 20.96 15.38
N LEU A 328 3.89 19.80 15.97
CA LEU A 328 4.65 19.72 17.22
C LEU A 328 6.13 20.06 17.01
N GLU A 329 6.69 19.68 15.86
CA GLU A 329 8.06 20.03 15.46
C GLU A 329 8.16 21.54 15.21
N ASP A 330 7.21 22.13 14.48
CA ASP A 330 7.12 23.58 14.26
C ASP A 330 6.96 24.37 15.58
N ALA A 331 6.21 23.84 16.54
CA ALA A 331 6.08 24.42 17.88
C ALA A 331 7.37 24.29 18.71
N GLY A 332 8.34 23.50 18.27
CA GLY A 332 9.57 23.19 18.96
C GLY A 332 9.35 22.31 20.19
N TYR A 333 8.32 21.46 20.18
CA TYR A 333 8.02 20.51 21.25
C TYR A 333 8.73 19.17 21.06
N ILE A 334 8.90 18.74 19.81
CA ILE A 334 9.61 17.51 19.45
C ILE A 334 10.74 17.81 18.47
N ASP A 335 11.74 16.93 18.43
CA ASP A 335 12.84 16.95 17.48
C ASP A 335 13.06 15.52 16.92
N ARG A 336 13.23 15.38 15.61
CA ARG A 336 13.40 14.11 14.91
C ARG A 336 14.88 13.77 14.75
N LYS A 337 15.48 13.16 15.78
CA LYS A 337 16.89 12.70 15.72
C LYS A 337 16.97 11.23 15.32
N GLY A 338 17.56 10.94 14.17
CA GLY A 338 17.83 9.56 13.73
C GLY A 338 16.58 8.72 13.47
N GLY A 339 15.45 9.35 13.12
CA GLY A 339 14.18 8.67 12.90
C GLY A 339 13.36 8.39 14.17
N LYS A 340 13.85 8.79 15.35
CA LYS A 340 13.09 8.74 16.61
C LYS A 340 12.64 10.14 17.04
N ILE A 341 11.42 10.23 17.54
CA ILE A 341 10.87 11.44 18.15
C ILE A 341 11.55 11.62 19.51
N SER A 342 12.28 12.72 19.67
CA SER A 342 12.88 13.14 20.94
C SER A 342 12.14 14.35 21.51
N ILE A 343 11.92 14.34 22.82
CA ILE A 343 11.17 15.39 23.51
C ILE A 343 12.11 16.53 23.88
N THR A 344 11.66 17.77 23.64
CA THR A 344 12.43 18.98 23.94
C THR A 344 12.18 19.48 25.37
N SER A 345 13.10 20.29 25.91
CA SER A 345 12.90 20.97 27.20
C SER A 345 11.69 21.90 27.20
N LYS A 346 11.30 22.45 26.03
CA LYS A 346 10.12 23.30 25.87
C LYS A 346 8.83 22.52 26.12
N LEU A 347 8.73 21.29 25.59
CA LEU A 347 7.59 20.42 25.86
C LEU A 347 7.56 20.00 27.34
N VAL A 348 8.70 19.65 27.93
CA VAL A 348 8.75 19.29 29.37
C VAL A 348 8.32 20.46 30.25
N SER A 349 8.76 21.69 29.93
CA SER A 349 8.30 22.90 30.62
C SER A 349 6.79 23.09 30.50
N ARG A 350 6.22 22.88 29.30
CA ARG A 350 4.78 22.99 29.07
C ARG A 350 4.01 21.89 29.81
N PHE A 351 4.53 20.67 29.83
CA PHE A 351 3.99 19.55 30.58
C PHE A 351 3.94 19.85 32.07
N ALA A 352 5.02 20.40 32.63
CA ALA A 352 5.05 20.84 34.02
C ALA A 352 4.02 21.94 34.33
N ASP A 353 3.77 22.88 33.40
CA ASP A 353 2.71 23.89 33.55
C ASP A 353 1.31 23.24 33.60
N LEU A 354 1.07 22.22 32.76
CA LEU A 354 -0.20 21.48 32.74
C LEU A 354 -0.40 20.68 34.03
N LEU A 355 0.64 19.97 34.50
CA LEU A 355 0.60 19.25 35.78
C LEU A 355 0.28 20.20 36.95
N TYR A 356 0.87 21.40 36.96
CA TYR A 356 0.57 22.42 37.96
C TYR A 356 -0.91 22.83 37.92
N MET A 357 -1.45 23.13 36.74
CA MET A 357 -2.86 23.49 36.56
C MET A 357 -3.81 22.38 37.02
N ASP A 358 -3.51 21.12 36.69
CA ASP A 358 -4.32 19.97 37.09
C ASP A 358 -4.36 19.82 38.61
N VAL A 359 -3.21 19.91 39.29
CA VAL A 359 -3.14 19.82 40.76
C VAL A 359 -3.87 20.99 41.43
N VAL A 360 -3.73 22.21 40.92
CA VAL A 360 -4.45 23.38 41.45
C VAL A 360 -5.95 23.23 41.29
N LYS A 361 -6.41 22.75 40.14
CA LYS A 361 -7.82 22.47 39.87
C LYS A 361 -8.37 21.43 40.85
N ASP A 362 -7.65 20.34 41.09
CA ASP A 362 -8.03 19.28 42.02
C ASP A 362 -8.06 19.73 43.49
N ILE A 363 -7.20 20.67 43.88
CA ILE A 363 -7.23 21.28 45.21
C ILE A 363 -8.44 22.21 45.33
N SER A 364 -8.69 23.05 44.32
CA SER A 364 -9.79 24.03 44.32
C SER A 364 -11.18 23.39 44.28
N SER A 365 -11.33 22.26 43.57
CA SER A 365 -12.61 21.55 43.44
C SER A 365 -13.05 20.84 44.73
N ASN A 366 -12.12 20.59 45.65
CA ASN A 366 -12.36 19.81 46.86
C ASN A 366 -12.63 20.63 48.14
N ARG A 367 -12.63 21.99 48.13
CA ARG A 367 -13.03 22.82 49.29
C ARG A 367 -13.58 24.22 48.97
N GLU A 368 -14.68 24.57 49.64
CA GLU A 368 -15.15 25.92 50.00
C GLU A 368 -14.22 26.59 51.04
N SER A 369 -12.92 26.71 50.82
CA SER A 369 -12.04 27.39 51.79
C SER A 369 -10.91 28.15 51.12
N GLU A 370 -10.77 29.40 51.54
CA GLU A 370 -9.74 30.40 51.23
C GLU A 370 -8.32 29.82 51.23
N VAL A 371 -7.89 29.21 50.13
CA VAL A 371 -6.47 29.23 49.77
C VAL A 371 -6.30 30.51 48.99
N GLY A 372 -5.90 31.57 49.69
CA GLY A 372 -5.49 32.82 49.06
C GLY A 372 -4.33 32.51 48.12
N ILE A 373 -4.63 32.34 46.84
CA ILE A 373 -3.64 32.33 45.78
C ILE A 373 -3.18 33.79 45.69
N ASP A 374 -2.18 34.14 46.49
CA ASP A 374 -1.60 35.47 46.49
C ASP A 374 -1.09 35.78 45.08
N ASN A 375 -1.68 36.81 44.50
CA ASN A 375 -1.40 37.28 43.15
C ASN A 375 0.07 37.78 43.08
N PRO A 376 0.88 37.39 42.09
CA PRO A 376 2.31 37.74 42.00
C PRO A 376 2.59 39.20 41.64
N LEU A 377 1.54 40.00 41.38
CA LEU A 377 1.65 41.45 41.31
C LEU A 377 1.74 41.98 42.74
N GLY A 378 2.95 42.44 43.12
CA GLY A 378 3.31 42.95 44.45
C GLY A 378 2.09 43.35 45.27
N VAL A 379 1.75 42.51 46.24
CA VAL A 379 0.56 42.71 47.06
C VAL A 379 0.78 43.97 47.87
N TYR A 380 0.06 45.03 47.53
CA TYR A 380 0.00 46.23 48.35
C TYR A 380 -1.01 45.98 49.46
N VAL A 381 -0.53 45.74 50.67
CA VAL A 381 -1.41 45.67 51.82
C VAL A 381 -1.67 47.09 52.27
N LYS A 382 -2.97 47.41 52.40
CA LYS A 382 -3.43 48.65 53.00
C LYS A 382 -3.35 48.51 54.51
N GLU A 383 -2.35 49.13 55.12
CA GLU A 383 -2.15 49.12 56.57
C GLU A 383 -2.12 50.53 57.15
N ARG A 384 -2.11 50.66 58.47
CA ARG A 384 -1.82 51.93 59.15
C ARG A 384 -0.30 52.17 59.20
N PRO A 385 0.17 53.43 59.09
CA PRO A 385 1.58 53.75 59.24
C PRO A 385 2.08 53.37 60.63
N ARG A 386 3.23 52.69 60.72
CA ARG A 386 3.85 52.30 62.01
C ARG A 386 5.11 53.08 62.33
N ILE A 387 5.81 53.55 61.30
CA ILE A 387 7.06 54.31 61.39
C ILE A 387 6.96 55.57 60.52
N ALA A 388 7.70 56.62 60.87
CA ALA A 388 7.65 57.92 60.17
C ALA A 388 7.99 57.81 58.67
N GLU A 389 8.79 56.83 58.27
CA GLU A 389 9.17 56.57 56.87
C GLU A 389 7.99 56.08 56.01
N ASP A 390 6.95 55.48 56.64
CA ASP A 390 5.75 54.99 55.96
C ASP A 390 4.88 56.13 55.39
N VAL A 391 5.03 57.35 55.91
CA VAL A 391 4.29 58.55 55.46
C VAL A 391 4.53 58.82 53.97
N SER A 392 5.70 58.44 53.44
CA SER A 392 6.00 58.55 52.01
C SER A 392 5.18 57.61 51.11
N LYS A 393 4.48 56.62 51.69
CA LYS A 393 3.74 55.54 51.00
C LYS A 393 2.24 55.59 51.26
N ILE A 394 1.72 56.74 51.67
CA ILE A 394 0.29 56.92 51.95
C ILE A 394 -0.56 56.75 50.67
N ASP A 395 -1.60 55.93 50.76
CA ASP A 395 -2.69 55.94 49.80
C ASP A 395 -3.60 57.13 50.14
N ILE A 396 -3.40 58.24 49.43
CA ILE A 396 -4.13 59.50 49.66
C ILE A 396 -5.65 59.27 49.50
N VAL A 397 -6.06 58.48 48.52
CA VAL A 397 -7.48 58.24 48.23
C VAL A 397 -8.07 57.33 49.30
N GLY A 398 -7.39 56.24 49.64
CA GLY A 398 -7.81 55.33 50.71
C GLY A 398 -7.92 56.03 52.07
N THR A 399 -6.93 56.85 52.41
CA THR A 399 -6.91 57.66 53.63
C THR A 399 -8.06 58.65 53.67
N TYR A 400 -8.30 59.35 52.56
CA TYR A 400 -9.42 60.29 52.47
C TYR A 400 -10.77 59.60 52.64
N VAL A 401 -10.98 58.48 51.95
CA VAL A 401 -12.21 57.69 52.06
C VAL A 401 -12.40 57.16 53.48
N SER A 402 -11.35 56.63 54.11
CA SER A 402 -11.40 56.15 55.50
C SER A 402 -11.76 57.28 56.47
N ALA A 403 -11.11 58.45 56.33
CA ALA A 403 -11.41 59.61 57.16
C ALA A 403 -12.86 60.10 56.98
N ARG A 404 -13.40 60.10 55.75
CA ARG A 404 -14.80 60.46 55.51
C ARG A 404 -15.79 59.45 56.06
N LEU A 405 -15.43 58.17 56.09
CA LEU A 405 -16.29 57.12 56.65
C LEU A 405 -16.29 57.13 58.18
N ASN A 406 -15.12 57.29 58.81
CA ASN A 406 -14.99 57.31 60.27
C ASN A 406 -15.41 58.65 60.88
N HIS A 407 -15.15 59.75 60.17
CA HIS A 407 -15.46 61.12 60.61
C HIS A 407 -16.21 61.91 59.51
N PRO A 408 -17.51 61.62 59.27
CA PRO A 408 -18.26 62.19 58.15
C PRO A 408 -18.36 63.72 58.16
N TRP A 409 -18.38 64.33 59.34
CA TRP A 409 -18.61 65.76 59.54
C TRP A 409 -17.35 66.56 59.91
N ASP A 410 -16.24 65.88 60.16
CA ASP A 410 -14.97 66.53 60.51
C ASP A 410 -14.18 66.86 59.24
N LYS A 411 -13.52 68.01 59.16
CA LYS A 411 -12.66 68.37 58.02
C LYS A 411 -11.22 67.91 58.18
N HIS A 412 -10.82 67.42 59.35
CA HIS A 412 -9.49 66.92 59.62
C HIS A 412 -9.34 65.45 59.21
N ILE A 413 -8.08 65.01 59.08
CA ILE A 413 -7.69 63.61 58.90
C ILE A 413 -6.82 63.28 60.11
N TYR A 414 -7.15 62.20 60.80
CA TYR A 414 -6.40 61.73 61.97
C TYR A 414 -5.48 60.57 61.58
N ASP A 415 -4.43 60.34 62.38
CA ASP A 415 -3.46 59.25 62.16
C ASP A 415 -4.14 57.87 62.05
N GLU A 416 -5.27 57.70 62.74
CA GLU A 416 -6.07 56.46 62.74
C GLU A 416 -6.77 56.17 61.41
N ASP A 417 -6.95 57.20 60.57
CA ASP A 417 -7.54 57.12 59.24
C ASP A 417 -6.51 56.93 58.14
N MET A 418 -5.22 57.08 58.47
CA MET A 418 -4.14 56.98 57.49
C MET A 418 -3.97 55.55 57.01
N ILE A 419 -4.04 55.38 55.70
CA ILE A 419 -3.83 54.12 55.02
C ILE A 419 -2.56 54.25 54.16
N ILE A 420 -1.61 53.35 54.37
CA ILE A 420 -0.41 53.22 53.54
C ILE A 420 -0.58 52.03 52.60
N ALA A 421 -0.11 52.20 51.36
CA ALA A 421 0.05 51.08 50.43
C ALA A 421 1.47 50.54 50.59
N ARG A 422 1.64 49.52 51.43
CA ARG A 422 2.95 48.88 51.60
C ARG A 422 3.11 47.78 50.57
N GLU A 423 4.09 47.92 49.69
CA GLU A 423 4.55 46.81 48.86
C GLU A 423 5.05 45.70 49.80
N LEU A 424 4.34 44.58 49.86
CA LEU A 424 4.91 43.37 50.45
C LEU A 424 6.14 43.03 49.62
N ARG A 425 7.34 43.15 50.21
CA ARG A 425 8.53 42.55 49.62
C ARG A 425 8.24 41.06 49.48
N GLY A 426 8.07 40.60 48.24
CA GLY A 426 7.87 39.18 47.97
C GLY A 426 9.02 38.40 48.60
N THR A 427 8.72 37.53 49.56
CA THR A 427 9.73 36.70 50.21
C THR A 427 10.36 35.79 49.14
N THR A 428 11.67 35.85 49.01
CA THR A 428 12.41 34.94 48.14
C THR A 428 12.55 33.59 48.84
N THR A 429 12.21 32.53 48.12
CA THR A 429 12.25 31.16 48.64
C THR A 429 13.25 30.34 47.83
N HIS A 430 14.12 29.61 48.52
CA HIS A 430 14.93 28.55 47.91
C HIS A 430 14.35 27.20 48.32
N VAL A 431 13.86 26.46 47.35
CA VAL A 431 13.33 25.11 47.55
C VAL A 431 14.30 24.10 46.97
N ILE A 432 14.68 23.11 47.76
CA ILE A 432 15.46 21.96 47.29
C ILE A 432 14.54 20.74 47.30
N LEU A 433 14.37 20.13 46.13
CA LEU A 433 13.59 18.92 45.93
C LEU A 433 14.56 17.75 45.74
N LEU A 434 14.73 16.95 46.79
CA LEU A 434 15.42 15.68 46.73
C LEU A 434 14.39 14.61 46.38
N PHE A 435 14.58 13.87 45.30
CA PHE A 435 13.74 12.71 44.99
C PHE A 435 14.59 11.47 44.75
N ASP A 436 14.17 10.36 45.34
CA ASP A 436 14.81 9.08 45.20
C ASP A 436 14.54 8.52 43.79
N ARG A 437 15.56 7.96 43.18
CA ARG A 437 15.49 7.20 41.93
C ARG A 437 16.13 5.83 42.06
N SER A 438 16.25 5.30 43.28
CA SER A 438 16.71 3.94 43.54
C SER A 438 15.85 2.88 42.83
N GLY A 439 16.33 1.63 42.80
CA GLY A 439 15.59 0.54 42.17
C GLY A 439 14.20 0.27 42.79
N SER A 440 13.98 0.60 44.06
CA SER A 440 12.66 0.41 44.71
C SER A 440 11.58 1.33 44.14
N MET A 441 11.98 2.51 43.65
CA MET A 441 11.08 3.51 43.06
C MET A 441 10.48 3.08 41.71
N ASP A 442 10.98 2.00 41.11
CA ASP A 442 10.43 1.42 39.87
C ASP A 442 9.06 0.76 40.08
N GLU A 443 8.76 0.37 41.31
CA GLU A 443 7.49 -0.29 41.64
C GLU A 443 6.34 0.70 41.79
N ASN A 444 5.13 0.30 41.38
CA ASN A 444 3.87 1.03 41.60
C ASN A 444 3.89 2.50 41.15
N ASP A 445 4.57 2.79 40.04
CA ASP A 445 4.67 4.13 39.43
C ASP A 445 5.20 5.22 40.39
N ARG A 446 5.97 4.84 41.43
CA ARG A 446 6.50 5.77 42.46
C ARG A 446 7.41 6.83 41.87
N LEU A 447 8.35 6.42 41.02
CA LEU A 447 9.27 7.34 40.34
C LEU A 447 8.50 8.35 39.47
N ASP A 448 7.52 7.88 38.69
CA ASP A 448 6.75 8.76 37.80
C ASP A 448 5.87 9.74 38.59
N ALA A 449 5.28 9.29 39.71
CA ALA A 449 4.59 10.19 40.63
C ALA A 449 5.55 11.25 41.21
N ALA A 450 6.76 10.85 41.62
CA ALA A 450 7.77 11.77 42.15
C ALA A 450 8.22 12.79 41.10
N LYS A 451 8.49 12.37 39.86
CA LYS A 451 8.79 13.27 38.74
C LYS A 451 7.67 14.28 38.51
N ARG A 452 6.42 13.82 38.42
CA ARG A 452 5.24 14.69 38.23
C ARG A 452 5.13 15.71 39.35
N ALA A 453 5.27 15.27 40.60
CA ALA A 453 5.20 16.15 41.76
C ALA A 453 6.33 17.19 41.76
N CYS A 454 7.57 16.79 41.46
CA CYS A 454 8.71 17.70 41.36
C CYS A 454 8.53 18.73 40.24
N LEU A 455 8.09 18.32 39.06
CA LEU A 455 7.83 19.20 37.92
C LEU A 455 6.70 20.19 38.21
N ALA A 456 5.59 19.70 38.77
CA ALA A 456 4.45 20.54 39.15
C ALA A 456 4.84 21.55 40.24
N LEU A 457 5.55 21.10 41.28
CA LEU A 457 5.98 21.96 42.38
C LEU A 457 7.01 23.01 41.92
N TYR A 458 7.95 22.62 41.05
CA TYR A 458 8.88 23.55 40.40
C TYR A 458 8.11 24.70 39.75
N LYS A 459 7.05 24.38 38.99
CA LYS A 459 6.20 25.40 38.35
C LYS A 459 5.40 26.23 39.34
N ALA A 460 4.82 25.61 40.37
CA ALA A 460 4.09 26.34 41.41
C ALA A 460 4.97 27.40 42.09
N ILE A 461 6.20 27.04 42.45
CA ILE A 461 7.15 27.94 43.13
C ILE A 461 7.58 29.08 42.21
N MET A 462 7.91 28.77 40.96
CA MET A 462 8.32 29.78 39.98
C MET A 462 7.16 30.70 39.60
N HIS A 463 5.92 30.21 39.59
CA HIS A 463 4.71 31.00 39.36
C HIS A 463 4.42 31.96 40.52
N GLN A 464 4.69 31.55 41.77
CA GLN A 464 4.50 32.42 42.93
C GLN A 464 5.45 33.64 42.90
N ASN A 465 6.73 33.42 42.63
CA ASN A 465 7.71 34.50 42.51
C ASN A 465 8.86 34.07 41.57
N PRO A 466 9.04 34.73 40.41
CA PRO A 466 10.11 34.40 39.47
C PRO A 466 11.54 34.53 40.04
N LYS A 467 11.71 35.22 41.18
CA LYS A 467 12.99 35.33 41.90
C LYS A 467 13.26 34.14 42.82
N ASN A 468 12.32 33.22 42.98
CA ASN A 468 12.54 32.00 43.75
C ASN A 468 13.60 31.12 43.07
N ILE A 469 14.27 30.30 43.88
CA ILE A 469 15.28 29.35 43.43
C ILE A 469 14.72 27.96 43.70
N VAL A 470 14.75 27.08 42.69
CA VAL A 470 14.35 25.68 42.85
C VAL A 470 15.45 24.79 42.32
N ASP A 471 16.03 23.99 43.20
CA ASP A 471 17.05 23.01 42.85
C ASP A 471 16.48 21.60 43.01
N ILE A 472 16.43 20.85 41.92
CA ILE A 472 15.99 19.45 41.92
C ILE A 472 17.23 18.56 41.93
N VAL A 473 17.27 17.59 42.83
CA VAL A 473 18.36 16.64 42.98
C VAL A 473 17.76 15.24 42.97
N ALA A 474 18.15 14.45 41.97
CA ALA A 474 17.84 13.02 41.98
C ALA A 474 18.93 12.31 42.77
N PHE A 475 18.56 11.38 43.63
CA PHE A 475 19.53 10.58 44.36
C PHE A 475 19.26 9.08 44.23
N ASP A 476 20.35 8.34 44.08
CA ASP A 476 20.42 6.89 44.22
C ASP A 476 21.52 6.60 45.24
N THR A 477 22.55 5.86 44.84
CA THR A 477 23.81 5.72 45.57
C THR A 477 24.62 7.03 45.54
N ARG A 478 24.39 7.88 44.54
CA ARG A 478 24.92 9.24 44.43
C ARG A 478 23.81 10.27 44.28
N ALA A 479 24.09 11.52 44.62
CA ALA A 479 23.18 12.65 44.41
C ALA A 479 23.64 13.53 43.24
N GLU A 480 22.73 13.82 42.31
CA GLU A 480 23.00 14.60 41.10
C GLU A 480 21.95 15.70 40.95
N LYS A 481 22.40 16.94 40.76
CA LYS A 481 21.51 18.06 40.45
C LYS A 481 21.00 17.91 39.02
N MET A 482 19.68 18.00 38.84
CA MET A 482 19.00 17.78 37.57
C MET A 482 18.34 19.05 37.06
N SER A 483 18.38 19.24 35.74
CA SER A 483 17.47 20.13 35.02
C SER A 483 16.09 19.50 34.88
N ILE A 484 15.08 20.32 34.57
CA ILE A 484 13.69 19.87 34.35
C ILE A 484 13.63 18.73 33.31
N LYS A 485 14.44 18.84 32.25
CA LYS A 485 14.49 17.82 31.20
C LYS A 485 15.09 16.50 31.72
N GLU A 486 16.17 16.57 32.48
CA GLU A 486 16.81 15.39 33.07
C GLU A 486 15.91 14.72 34.12
N VAL A 487 15.09 15.48 34.86
CA VAL A 487 14.06 14.91 35.76
C VAL A 487 13.05 14.09 34.95
N TRP A 488 12.60 14.61 33.80
CA TRP A 488 11.66 13.90 32.93
C TRP A 488 12.29 12.63 32.30
N GLU A 489 13.54 12.70 31.84
CA GLU A 489 14.30 11.57 31.26
C GLU A 489 14.81 10.57 32.32
N CYS A 490 14.64 10.84 33.61
CA CYS A 490 15.25 10.06 34.68
C CYS A 490 14.71 8.62 34.75
N GLU A 491 15.60 7.66 34.97
CA GLU A 491 15.26 6.24 35.17
C GLU A 491 15.67 5.76 36.57
N SER A 492 15.04 4.68 37.04
CA SER A 492 15.33 4.04 38.32
C SER A 492 16.67 3.28 38.26
N ARG A 493 17.54 3.43 39.27
CA ARG A 493 18.82 2.70 39.39
C ARG A 493 19.41 2.81 40.79
N GLY A 494 20.25 1.85 41.16
CA GLY A 494 21.08 1.92 42.37
C GLY A 494 20.31 1.79 43.69
N PHE A 495 20.98 2.15 44.79
CA PHE A 495 20.52 1.98 46.17
C PHE A 495 20.39 3.31 46.90
N THR A 496 19.38 3.48 47.76
CA THR A 496 19.02 4.74 48.43
C THR A 496 20.12 5.25 49.38
N ASN A 497 20.80 6.36 49.02
CA ASN A 497 21.77 7.06 49.86
C ASN A 497 21.26 8.45 50.30
N ILE A 498 20.52 8.48 51.41
CA ILE A 498 19.94 9.72 51.95
C ILE A 498 21.03 10.70 52.41
N ALA A 499 22.16 10.19 52.94
CA ALA A 499 23.25 11.04 53.42
C ALA A 499 23.84 11.90 52.29
N GLU A 500 24.07 11.32 51.10
CA GLU A 500 24.58 12.05 49.95
C GLU A 500 23.57 13.11 49.44
N ALA A 501 22.29 12.78 49.45
CA ALA A 501 21.21 13.70 49.07
C ALA A 501 21.16 14.93 50.00
N LEU A 502 21.20 14.69 51.32
CA LEU A 502 21.26 15.74 52.33
C LEU A 502 22.56 16.55 52.23
N ALA A 503 23.70 15.91 51.95
CA ALA A 503 24.97 16.61 51.76
C ALA A 503 24.91 17.58 50.57
N SER A 504 24.29 17.15 49.47
CA SER A 504 24.03 17.99 48.30
C SER A 504 23.11 19.18 48.66
N ALA A 505 22.01 18.94 49.37
CA ALA A 505 21.10 20.00 49.83
C ALA A 505 21.82 21.04 50.72
N ARG A 506 22.64 20.57 51.68
CA ARG A 506 23.42 21.44 52.56
C ARG A 506 24.35 22.37 51.76
N LEU A 507 25.05 21.82 50.76
CA LEU A 507 25.93 22.59 49.90
C LEU A 507 25.18 23.68 49.12
N LEU A 508 24.03 23.34 48.55
CA LEU A 508 23.19 24.28 47.81
C LEU A 508 22.61 25.38 48.72
N PHE A 509 22.11 25.04 49.90
CA PHE A 509 21.64 26.04 50.87
C PHE A 509 22.77 26.96 51.35
N SER A 510 23.99 26.44 51.57
CA SER A 510 25.12 27.26 52.03
C SER A 510 25.54 28.36 51.05
N ARG A 511 25.17 28.22 49.76
CA ARG A 511 25.55 29.14 48.67
C ARG A 511 24.50 30.19 48.37
N THR A 512 23.34 30.12 49.02
CA THR A 512 22.17 30.94 48.69
C THR A 512 21.73 31.80 49.87
N LYS A 513 21.47 33.08 49.60
CA LYS A 513 20.95 34.03 50.58
C LYS A 513 19.54 34.44 50.17
N VAL A 514 18.57 33.76 50.77
CA VAL A 514 17.13 33.95 50.56
C VAL A 514 16.41 33.98 51.91
N ASP A 515 15.18 34.51 51.91
CA ASP A 515 14.36 34.69 53.12
C ASP A 515 13.87 33.34 53.67
N LYS A 516 13.41 32.45 52.78
CA LYS A 516 12.85 31.14 53.15
C LYS A 516 13.63 30.00 52.50
N LYS A 517 13.82 28.91 53.23
CA LYS A 517 14.49 27.69 52.75
C LYS A 517 13.61 26.49 53.03
N LEU A 518 13.22 25.76 51.98
CA LEU A 518 12.38 24.57 52.07
C LEU A 518 13.13 23.37 51.52
N LEU A 519 13.12 22.26 52.25
CA LEU A 519 13.71 20.99 51.84
C LEU A 519 12.61 19.93 51.75
N TYR A 520 12.38 19.40 50.57
CA TYR A 520 11.52 18.23 50.37
C TYR A 520 12.39 17.03 50.02
N LEU A 521 12.20 15.92 50.73
CA LEU A 521 12.83 14.65 50.41
C LEU A 521 11.75 13.62 50.12
N ILE A 522 11.68 13.12 48.89
CA ILE A 522 10.72 12.10 48.46
C ILE A 522 11.48 10.77 48.32
N THR A 523 11.05 9.74 49.03
CA THR A 523 11.61 8.38 48.93
C THR A 523 10.54 7.34 49.27
N ASP A 524 10.71 6.12 48.79
CA ASP A 524 9.91 4.96 49.20
C ASP A 524 10.69 4.00 50.13
N GLY A 525 12.00 4.22 50.24
CA GLY A 525 12.98 3.27 50.75
C GLY A 525 13.65 3.72 52.04
N LEU A 526 14.26 2.76 52.73
CA LEU A 526 15.17 3.04 53.85
C LEU A 526 16.57 3.42 53.31
N PRO A 527 17.43 4.04 54.13
CA PRO A 527 18.83 4.25 53.75
C PRO A 527 19.54 2.89 53.59
N GLU A 528 19.95 2.56 52.36
CA GLU A 528 20.64 1.30 52.02
C GLU A 528 22.12 1.51 51.70
N ALA A 529 22.50 2.73 51.33
CA ALA A 529 23.84 3.08 50.93
C ALA A 529 24.38 4.32 51.66
N TYR A 530 25.70 4.36 51.81
CA TYR A 530 26.42 5.48 52.41
C TYR A 530 27.81 5.63 51.79
N THR A 531 28.39 6.81 51.93
CA THR A 531 29.73 7.12 51.45
C THR A 531 30.71 7.25 52.62
N GLU A 532 31.67 6.34 52.69
CA GLU A 532 32.74 6.35 53.69
C GLU A 532 34.09 6.44 52.98
N GLU A 533 34.90 7.44 53.34
CA GLU A 533 36.23 7.68 52.74
C GLU A 533 36.20 7.78 51.20
N GLY A 534 35.13 8.37 50.65
CA GLY A 534 34.93 8.52 49.20
C GLY A 534 34.52 7.24 48.47
N LYS A 535 34.26 6.14 49.19
CA LYS A 535 33.78 4.87 48.61
C LYS A 535 32.32 4.64 48.99
N GLN A 536 31.52 4.24 48.01
CA GLN A 536 30.13 3.84 48.21
C GLN A 536 30.07 2.45 48.86
N LYS A 537 29.31 2.34 49.94
CA LYS A 537 29.04 1.09 50.66
C LYS A 537 27.54 0.86 50.71
N ILE A 538 27.10 -0.39 50.59
CA ILE A 538 25.70 -0.79 50.45
C ILE A 538 25.39 -1.94 51.41
N GLY A 539 24.17 -1.99 51.93
CA GLY A 539 23.61 -3.14 52.65
C GLY A 539 23.65 -3.04 54.18
N ASP A 540 24.26 -2.00 54.74
CA ASP A 540 24.25 -1.73 56.18
C ASP A 540 23.31 -0.56 56.49
N VAL A 541 22.07 -0.90 56.82
CA VAL A 541 20.99 0.07 57.04
C VAL A 541 21.23 0.94 58.28
N GLU A 542 21.75 0.36 59.37
CA GLU A 542 22.00 1.13 60.60
C GLU A 542 23.08 2.16 60.34
N LYS A 543 24.20 1.73 59.72
CA LYS A 543 25.26 2.65 59.37
C LYS A 543 24.83 3.69 58.33
N SER A 544 24.05 3.29 57.32
CA SER A 544 23.49 4.24 56.34
C SER A 544 22.62 5.29 57.00
N THR A 545 21.83 4.89 58.00
CA THR A 545 20.98 5.79 58.79
C THR A 545 21.82 6.72 59.67
N GLU A 546 22.88 6.22 60.31
CA GLU A 546 23.80 7.05 61.10
C GLU A 546 24.43 8.18 60.26
N TYR A 547 24.89 7.86 59.05
CA TYR A 547 25.43 8.86 58.12
C TYR A 547 24.37 9.89 57.72
N ALA A 548 23.13 9.45 57.46
CA ALA A 548 22.03 10.36 57.13
C ALA A 548 21.67 11.27 58.31
N ILE A 549 21.67 10.75 59.55
CA ILE A 549 21.45 11.52 60.78
C ILE A 549 22.56 12.56 60.98
N GLU A 550 23.83 12.18 60.77
CA GLU A 550 24.95 13.11 60.90
C GLU A 550 24.81 14.28 59.92
N GLU A 551 24.42 13.99 58.68
CA GLU A 551 24.23 15.02 57.66
C GLU A 551 22.99 15.89 57.92
N ALA A 552 21.91 15.29 58.43
CA ALA A 552 20.73 16.02 58.91
C ALA A 552 21.09 17.03 60.01
N ARG A 553 21.92 16.64 61.00
CA ARG A 553 22.42 17.55 62.03
C ARG A 553 23.22 18.71 61.44
N LYS A 554 24.02 18.46 60.42
CA LYS A 554 24.78 19.53 59.73
C LYS A 554 23.85 20.51 59.01
N ILE A 555 22.75 20.05 58.40
CA ILE A 555 21.73 20.92 57.81
C ILE A 555 21.03 21.75 58.90
N SER A 556 20.57 21.13 59.98
CA SER A 556 19.91 21.85 61.09
C SER A 556 20.85 22.89 61.72
N GLY A 557 22.11 22.53 61.92
CA GLY A 557 23.16 23.44 62.38
C GLY A 557 23.46 24.58 61.40
N LEU A 558 23.35 24.34 60.08
CA LEU A 558 23.45 25.38 59.05
C LEU A 558 22.25 26.32 59.14
N GLY A 559 21.02 25.81 59.28
CA GLY A 559 19.81 26.61 59.41
C GLY A 559 19.88 27.60 60.58
N LYS A 560 20.47 27.19 61.72
CA LYS A 560 20.74 28.11 62.86
C LYS A 560 21.64 29.29 62.51
N LYS A 561 22.47 29.19 61.47
CA LYS A 561 23.40 30.24 61.03
C LYS A 561 22.86 31.09 59.89
N ILE A 562 22.10 30.50 58.97
CA ILE A 562 21.67 31.17 57.71
C ILE A 562 20.15 31.38 57.61
N GLY A 563 19.41 31.13 58.68
CA GLY A 563 17.95 31.16 58.71
C GLY A 563 17.35 29.76 58.62
N GLU A 564 16.16 29.61 59.22
CA GLU A 564 15.46 28.33 59.35
C GLU A 564 15.28 27.61 58.01
N ILE A 565 15.50 26.29 58.04
CA ILE A 565 15.28 25.38 56.92
C ILE A 565 14.11 24.50 57.31
N VAL A 566 12.94 24.74 56.73
CA VAL A 566 11.77 23.89 56.92
C VAL A 566 11.98 22.64 56.06
N SER A 567 11.91 21.46 56.67
CA SER A 567 12.16 20.20 55.98
C SER A 567 10.99 19.24 56.14
N THR A 568 10.64 18.58 55.04
CA THR A 568 9.55 17.61 54.98
C THR A 568 10.08 16.35 54.29
N ILE A 569 10.16 15.23 55.03
CA ILE A 569 10.44 13.90 54.46
C ILE A 569 9.12 13.25 54.06
N ILE A 570 9.03 12.79 52.83
CA ILE A 570 7.84 12.21 52.23
C ILE A 570 8.13 10.75 51.90
N MET A 571 7.41 9.86 52.58
CA MET A 571 7.52 8.42 52.40
C MET A 571 6.37 7.92 51.52
N LEU A 572 6.72 7.25 50.42
CA LEU A 572 5.78 6.65 49.47
C LEU A 572 5.49 5.20 49.82
N GLU A 573 4.35 4.94 50.47
CA GLU A 573 3.86 3.59 50.80
C GLU A 573 4.99 2.64 51.28
N PRO A 574 5.60 2.94 52.45
CA PRO A 574 6.73 2.16 52.94
C PRO A 574 6.33 0.68 53.10
N LYS A 575 7.18 -0.22 52.60
CA LYS A 575 6.91 -1.67 52.59
C LYS A 575 6.89 -2.26 54.01
N GLU A 576 7.68 -1.69 54.92
CA GLU A 576 7.86 -2.19 56.28
C GLU A 576 7.90 -1.05 57.30
N GLU A 577 7.51 -1.34 58.54
CA GLU A 577 7.49 -0.37 59.64
C GLU A 577 8.90 0.20 59.95
N ARG A 578 9.95 -0.61 59.77
CA ARG A 578 11.34 -0.18 59.98
C ARG A 578 11.76 1.01 59.10
N TYR A 579 11.13 1.18 57.93
CA TYR A 579 11.43 2.29 57.02
C TYR A 579 11.00 3.62 57.65
N LEU A 580 9.82 3.61 58.28
CA LEU A 580 9.29 4.75 59.02
C LEU A 580 10.18 5.07 60.21
N GLU A 581 10.64 4.07 60.97
CA GLU A 581 11.50 4.30 62.13
C GLU A 581 12.79 5.05 61.78
N HIS A 582 13.49 4.61 60.73
CA HIS A 582 14.75 5.24 60.30
C HIS A 582 14.53 6.63 59.73
N CYS A 583 13.51 6.82 58.89
CA CYS A 583 13.19 8.13 58.34
C CYS A 583 12.70 9.11 59.42
N LEU A 584 11.96 8.63 60.44
CA LEU A 584 11.59 9.43 61.60
C LEU A 584 12.81 9.91 62.39
N LYS A 585 13.84 9.07 62.57
CA LYS A 585 15.08 9.50 63.23
C LYS A 585 15.74 10.63 62.45
N ILE A 586 15.81 10.51 61.11
CA ILE A 586 16.40 11.54 60.23
C ILE A 586 15.55 12.83 60.27
N ALA A 587 14.22 12.73 60.15
CA ALA A 587 13.31 13.88 60.20
C ALA A 587 13.43 14.66 61.51
N ARG A 588 13.51 13.96 62.65
CA ARG A 588 13.70 14.60 63.97
C ARG A 588 15.00 15.40 64.04
N GLU A 589 16.08 14.87 63.47
CA GLU A 589 17.40 15.51 63.50
C GLU A 589 17.47 16.71 62.53
N LEU A 590 16.71 16.68 61.43
CA LEU A 590 16.49 17.85 60.59
C LEU A 590 15.66 18.94 61.31
N GLY A 591 14.87 18.58 62.33
CA GLY A 591 13.84 19.45 62.91
C GLY A 591 12.60 19.59 62.00
N GLY A 592 12.41 18.62 61.11
CA GLY A 592 11.37 18.62 60.08
C GLY A 592 10.16 17.76 60.40
N THR A 593 9.21 17.74 59.47
CA THR A 593 8.03 16.88 59.50
C THR A 593 8.24 15.64 58.62
N MET A 594 7.45 14.61 58.86
CA MET A 594 7.37 13.44 58.00
C MET A 594 5.93 13.26 57.53
N LEU A 595 5.74 13.05 56.24
CA LEU A 595 4.45 12.80 55.60
C LEU A 595 4.48 11.44 54.92
N VAL A 596 3.51 10.59 55.21
CA VAL A 596 3.34 9.30 54.54
C VAL A 596 2.18 9.42 53.57
N THR A 597 2.38 9.04 52.31
CA THR A 597 1.36 9.17 51.27
C THR A 597 1.47 8.10 50.19
N SER A 598 0.43 7.97 49.38
CA SER A 598 0.44 7.14 48.18
C SER A 598 1.02 7.90 46.98
N PRO A 599 1.60 7.21 45.99
CA PRO A 599 2.05 7.85 44.74
C PRO A 599 0.96 8.69 44.08
N LYS A 600 -0.30 8.26 44.15
CA LYS A 600 -1.45 8.97 43.56
C LYS A 600 -1.78 10.28 44.27
N GLU A 601 -1.58 10.37 45.58
CA GLU A 601 -1.87 11.56 46.37
C GLU A 601 -0.65 12.47 46.61
N LEU A 602 0.53 12.03 46.16
CA LEU A 602 1.81 12.71 46.39
C LEU A 602 1.77 14.20 46.02
N SER A 603 1.42 14.52 44.77
CA SER A 603 1.36 15.91 44.29
C SER A 603 0.42 16.76 45.12
N ARG A 604 -0.77 16.24 45.47
CA ARG A 604 -1.76 16.95 46.27
C ARG A 604 -1.25 17.24 47.67
N ASN A 605 -0.64 16.26 48.33
CA ASN A 605 -0.17 16.39 49.71
C ASN A 605 1.05 17.30 49.80
N ILE A 606 1.98 17.22 48.85
CA ILE A 606 3.12 18.15 48.73
C ILE A 606 2.63 19.58 48.56
N PHE A 607 1.66 19.81 47.67
CA PHE A 607 1.14 21.16 47.42
C PHE A 607 0.43 21.71 48.66
N ARG A 608 -0.35 20.87 49.35
CA ARG A 608 -0.99 21.27 50.61
C ARG A 608 0.04 21.63 51.67
N ASP A 609 1.12 20.86 51.79
CA ASP A 609 2.23 21.17 52.69
C ASP A 609 2.86 22.53 52.30
N TYR A 610 3.25 22.70 51.04
CA TYR A 610 3.86 23.93 50.52
C TYR A 610 3.01 25.19 50.78
N TYR A 611 1.71 25.16 50.49
CA TYR A 611 0.82 26.30 50.75
C TYR A 611 0.45 26.47 52.23
N SER A 612 0.61 25.44 53.06
CA SER A 612 0.38 25.54 54.51
C SER A 612 1.55 26.17 55.26
N VAL A 613 2.76 26.15 54.70
CA VAL A 613 3.93 26.82 55.26
C VAL A 613 3.73 28.33 55.15
N LYS A 614 3.14 28.92 56.21
CA LYS A 614 2.85 30.35 56.28
C LYS A 614 4.14 31.18 56.14
N PRO A 615 4.07 32.36 55.48
CA PRO A 615 5.13 33.36 55.61
C PRO A 615 5.32 33.69 57.09
N HIS A 616 6.55 33.61 57.57
CA HIS A 616 6.92 34.38 58.76
C HIS A 616 6.84 35.84 58.33
N THR A 617 5.79 36.52 58.79
CA THR A 617 5.55 37.96 58.63
C THR A 617 6.46 38.77 59.54
#